data_AF-A0A931LUG6-F1
#
_entry.id   AF-A0A931LUG6-F1
#
_cell.length_a   1.000
_cell.length_b   1.000
_cell.length_c   1.000
_cell.angle_alpha   90.00
_cell.angle_beta   90.00
_cell.angle_gamma   90.00
#
_symmetry.space_group_name_H-M   'P 1'
#
loop_
_entity.id
_entity.type
_entity.pdbx_description
1 polymer ?
#
loop_
_entity_poly.entity_id
_entity_poly.type
_entity_poly.pdbx_seq_one_letter_code
_entity_poly.pdbx_strand_id
1 'polypeptide(L)'
;MPHALEAKYGLTAQELLDAIDKRFRLKVALEGAVAEVHFERKLKVASREGWLAAYEGHDTDGMHDFTVQTLSGATIRVEVKTIRNGSKVQVELQKTRAAKGDPSSRYYDRTHFDLVAVCMGRATGDWSEFRYGLVRELPVHKLYAHKLQVMHAIPDDGNLGPRWFSRFQDAIDAYTA
;
A
#
# COMPACT_ATOMS: atom_id res chain seq x y z
N MET A 1 -27.09 -7.98 -14.36
CA MET A 1 -26.93 -6.71 -15.11
C MET A 1 -25.48 -6.60 -15.52
N PRO A 2 -25.18 -6.12 -16.74
CA PRO A 2 -23.80 -5.87 -17.16
C PRO A 2 -23.14 -4.85 -16.22
N HIS A 3 -21.85 -5.01 -15.99
CA HIS A 3 -21.05 -4.07 -15.20
C HIS A 3 -21.00 -2.70 -15.91
N ALA A 4 -20.90 -1.62 -15.15
CA ALA A 4 -20.92 -0.26 -15.72
C ALA A 4 -19.81 -0.03 -16.76
N LEU A 5 -18.63 -0.64 -16.57
CA LEU A 5 -17.53 -0.57 -17.54
C LEU A 5 -17.82 -1.36 -18.83
N GLU A 6 -18.57 -2.46 -18.75
CA GLU A 6 -18.99 -3.20 -19.95
C GLU A 6 -19.91 -2.33 -20.81
N ALA A 7 -20.89 -1.68 -20.18
CA ALA A 7 -21.79 -0.75 -20.86
C ALA A 7 -21.05 0.47 -21.43
N LYS A 8 -20.09 1.04 -20.69
CA LYS A 8 -19.33 2.22 -21.11
C LYS A 8 -18.44 1.96 -22.32
N TYR A 9 -17.77 0.80 -22.36
CA TYR A 9 -16.77 0.51 -23.39
C TYR A 9 -17.26 -0.45 -24.49
N GLY A 10 -18.46 -1.01 -24.35
CA GLY A 10 -19.02 -1.94 -25.34
C GLY A 10 -18.24 -3.25 -25.44
N LEU A 11 -17.57 -3.66 -24.37
CA LEU A 11 -16.79 -4.88 -24.26
C LEU A 11 -17.29 -5.69 -23.07
N THR A 12 -17.25 -7.01 -23.18
CA THR A 12 -17.53 -7.90 -22.03
C THR A 12 -16.44 -7.77 -20.97
N ALA A 13 -16.76 -8.19 -19.74
CA ALA A 13 -15.79 -8.24 -18.64
C ALA A 13 -14.56 -9.07 -19.03
N GLN A 14 -14.76 -10.18 -19.75
CA GLN A 14 -13.66 -11.01 -20.24
C GLN A 14 -12.75 -10.25 -21.21
N GLU A 15 -13.32 -9.57 -22.21
CA GLU A 15 -12.52 -8.80 -23.17
C GLU A 15 -11.76 -7.64 -22.51
N LEU A 16 -12.36 -7.00 -21.50
CA LEU A 16 -11.71 -5.97 -20.69
C LEU A 16 -10.53 -6.55 -19.89
N LEU A 17 -10.72 -7.69 -19.24
CA LEU A 17 -9.67 -8.38 -18.48
C LEU A 17 -8.54 -8.86 -19.40
N ASP A 18 -8.87 -9.42 -20.57
CA ASP A 18 -7.89 -9.83 -21.57
C ASP A 18 -7.10 -8.62 -22.11
N ALA A 19 -7.76 -7.47 -22.28
CA ALA A 19 -7.11 -6.24 -22.69
C ALA A 19 -6.12 -5.72 -21.64
N ILE A 20 -6.45 -5.85 -20.34
CA ILE A 20 -5.54 -5.54 -19.25
C ILE A 20 -4.37 -6.52 -19.24
N ASP A 21 -4.65 -7.83 -19.35
CA ASP A 21 -3.64 -8.88 -19.27
C ASP A 21 -2.55 -8.74 -20.35
N LYS A 22 -2.92 -8.33 -21.57
CA LYS A 22 -1.97 -8.12 -22.66
C LYS A 22 -1.06 -6.90 -22.50
N ARG A 23 -1.29 -6.03 -21.51
CA ARG A 23 -0.60 -4.74 -21.36
C ARG A 23 0.11 -4.63 -20.02
N PHE A 24 1.45 -4.66 -20.05
CA PHE A 24 2.30 -4.61 -18.85
C PHE A 24 1.92 -3.49 -17.86
N ARG A 25 1.72 -2.26 -18.35
CA ARG A 25 1.38 -1.12 -17.47
C ARG A 25 0.02 -1.28 -16.78
N LEU A 26 -0.96 -1.88 -17.47
CA LEU A 26 -2.28 -2.11 -16.88
C LEU A 26 -2.25 -3.26 -15.89
N LYS A 27 -1.43 -4.30 -16.12
CA LYS A 27 -1.16 -5.35 -15.13
C LYS A 27 -0.61 -4.77 -13.83
N VAL A 28 0.44 -3.94 -13.92
CA VAL A 28 1.02 -3.31 -12.73
C VAL A 28 0.01 -2.43 -11.98
N ALA A 29 -0.84 -1.68 -12.69
CA ALA A 29 -1.89 -0.87 -12.07
C ALA A 29 -2.97 -1.76 -11.41
N LEU A 30 -3.40 -2.83 -12.09
CA LEU A 30 -4.35 -3.80 -11.57
C LEU A 30 -3.81 -4.46 -10.29
N GLU A 31 -2.54 -4.83 -10.25
CA GLU A 31 -1.92 -5.42 -9.05
C GLU A 31 -1.94 -4.48 -7.84
N GLY A 32 -1.78 -3.17 -8.05
CA GLY A 32 -1.98 -2.16 -7.00
C GLY A 32 -3.43 -2.16 -6.49
N ALA A 33 -4.40 -2.06 -7.40
CA ALA A 33 -5.82 -2.07 -7.06
C ALA A 33 -6.25 -3.39 -6.37
N VAL A 34 -5.69 -4.53 -6.79
CA VAL A 34 -5.93 -5.83 -6.14
C VAL A 34 -5.40 -5.81 -4.70
N ALA A 35 -4.20 -5.28 -4.47
CA ALA A 35 -3.66 -5.15 -3.11
C ALA A 35 -4.55 -4.26 -2.23
N GLU A 36 -5.02 -3.12 -2.72
CA GLU A 36 -5.94 -2.23 -1.99
C GLU A 36 -7.25 -2.93 -1.64
N VAL A 37 -7.87 -3.65 -2.58
CA VAL A 37 -9.09 -4.45 -2.34
C VAL A 37 -8.86 -5.52 -1.27
N HIS A 38 -7.72 -6.21 -1.31
CA HIS A 38 -7.39 -7.21 -0.29
C HIS A 38 -7.15 -6.57 1.08
N PHE A 39 -6.51 -5.41 1.12
CA PHE A 39 -6.29 -4.68 2.37
C PHE A 39 -7.62 -4.17 2.95
N GLU A 40 -8.49 -3.58 2.14
CA GLU A 40 -9.82 -3.13 2.57
C GLU A 40 -10.66 -4.29 3.13
N ARG A 41 -10.59 -5.48 2.52
CA ARG A 41 -11.24 -6.68 3.08
C ARG A 41 -10.74 -7.01 4.48
N LYS A 42 -9.44 -6.85 4.75
CA LYS A 42 -8.90 -7.02 6.12
C LYS A 42 -9.46 -5.95 7.07
N LEU A 43 -9.55 -4.70 6.64
CA LEU A 43 -10.14 -3.62 7.44
C LEU A 43 -11.64 -3.88 7.75
N LYS A 44 -12.40 -4.39 6.77
CA LYS A 44 -13.80 -4.81 6.96
C LYS A 44 -13.93 -5.90 8.03
N VAL A 45 -13.07 -6.92 7.97
CA VAL A 45 -13.04 -7.98 8.99
C VAL A 45 -12.65 -7.41 10.35
N ALA A 46 -11.62 -6.56 10.40
CA ALA A 46 -11.15 -5.94 11.63
C ALA A 46 -12.22 -5.09 12.34
N SER A 47 -12.95 -4.30 11.55
CA SER A 47 -14.06 -3.49 12.04
C SER A 47 -15.23 -4.35 12.52
N ARG A 48 -15.58 -5.40 11.77
CA ARG A 48 -16.63 -6.34 12.16
C ARG A 48 -16.31 -7.12 13.43
N GLU A 49 -15.04 -7.49 13.63
CA GLU A 49 -14.54 -8.18 14.83
C GLU A 49 -14.35 -7.23 16.03
N GLY A 50 -14.53 -5.92 15.83
CA GLY A 50 -14.56 -4.94 16.89
C GLY A 50 -13.19 -4.52 17.43
N TRP A 51 -12.08 -4.84 16.75
CA TRP A 51 -10.74 -4.35 17.13
C TRP A 51 -10.28 -3.13 16.31
N LEU A 52 -11.09 -2.70 15.34
CA LEU A 52 -10.93 -1.44 14.61
C LEU A 52 -12.21 -0.60 14.71
N ALA A 53 -12.10 0.68 15.06
CA ALA A 53 -13.27 1.52 15.26
C ALA A 53 -13.94 1.88 13.93
N ALA A 54 -13.15 2.38 12.97
CA ALA A 54 -13.63 2.75 11.64
C ALA A 54 -12.46 2.78 10.65
N TYR A 55 -12.79 2.80 9.36
CA TYR A 55 -11.83 3.10 8.30
C TYR A 55 -12.52 3.81 7.13
N GLU A 56 -11.75 4.52 6.33
CA GLU A 56 -12.16 5.20 5.10
C GLU A 56 -11.09 4.96 4.02
N GLY A 57 -11.52 4.65 2.80
CA GLY A 57 -10.63 4.54 1.64
C GLY A 57 -10.67 5.80 0.79
N HIS A 58 -9.54 6.19 0.20
CA HIS A 58 -9.39 7.41 -0.58
C HIS A 58 -8.96 7.08 -2.01
N ASP A 59 -9.61 7.71 -3.00
CA ASP A 59 -9.26 7.62 -4.43
C ASP A 59 -8.89 9.01 -5.00
N THR A 60 -8.31 9.87 -4.15
CA THR A 60 -7.92 11.24 -4.51
C THR A 60 -6.41 11.32 -4.73
N ASP A 61 -6.00 11.90 -5.86
CA ASP A 61 -4.58 12.06 -6.18
C ASP A 61 -3.83 12.84 -5.08
N GLY A 62 -2.69 12.30 -4.65
CA GLY A 62 -1.88 12.87 -3.59
C GLY A 62 -2.41 12.66 -2.17
N MET A 63 -3.43 11.82 -1.98
CA MET A 63 -3.86 11.31 -0.67
C MET A 63 -3.32 9.90 -0.46
N HIS A 64 -3.15 9.51 0.81
CA HIS A 64 -2.86 8.13 1.18
C HIS A 64 -4.10 7.24 0.99
N ASP A 65 -3.92 5.95 0.75
CA ASP A 65 -5.00 5.06 0.32
C ASP A 65 -6.11 4.84 1.38
N PHE A 66 -5.76 4.78 2.68
CA PHE A 66 -6.75 4.55 3.75
C PHE A 66 -6.49 5.38 5.01
N THR A 67 -7.55 5.94 5.60
CA THR A 67 -7.53 6.40 7.00
C THR A 67 -8.15 5.34 7.89
N VAL A 68 -7.49 5.01 9.00
CA VAL A 68 -7.93 4.02 9.97
C VAL A 68 -8.05 4.66 11.36
N GLN A 69 -9.14 4.37 12.06
CA GLN A 69 -9.36 4.82 13.44
C GLN A 69 -9.29 3.63 14.40
N THR A 70 -8.41 3.73 15.40
CA THR A 70 -8.24 2.71 16.44
C THR A 70 -9.33 2.85 17.52
N LEU A 71 -9.50 1.80 18.33
CA LEU A 71 -10.39 1.86 19.50
C LEU A 71 -9.96 2.91 20.55
N SER A 72 -8.68 3.25 20.59
CA SER A 72 -8.14 4.32 21.45
C SER A 72 -8.37 5.73 20.88
N GLY A 73 -9.00 5.85 19.71
CA GLY A 73 -9.26 7.12 19.03
C GLY A 73 -8.10 7.66 18.21
N ALA A 74 -7.00 6.92 18.08
CA ALA A 74 -5.88 7.31 17.22
C ALA A 74 -6.28 7.19 15.75
N THR A 75 -5.89 8.18 14.95
CA THR A 75 -6.06 8.17 13.49
C THR A 75 -4.73 7.82 12.84
N ILE A 76 -4.75 6.84 11.94
CA ILE A 76 -3.57 6.32 11.25
C ILE A 76 -3.82 6.40 9.75
N ARG A 77 -2.92 7.04 9.03
CA ARG A 77 -2.94 7.12 7.56
C ARG A 77 -2.10 5.98 7.00
N VAL A 78 -2.69 5.18 6.12
CA VAL A 78 -2.10 3.97 5.59
C VAL A 78 -1.96 4.08 4.08
N GLU A 79 -0.74 3.87 3.60
CA GLU A 79 -0.44 3.69 2.17
C GLU A 79 -0.33 2.20 1.86
N VAL A 80 -0.94 1.74 0.77
CA VAL A 80 -0.82 0.39 0.25
C VAL A 80 0.20 0.36 -0.90
N LYS A 81 1.09 -0.61 -0.84
CA LYS A 81 2.08 -0.88 -1.90
C LYS A 81 2.19 -2.37 -2.16
N THR A 82 2.71 -2.73 -3.31
CA THR A 82 3.13 -4.11 -3.60
C THR A 82 4.64 -4.17 -3.58
N ILE A 83 5.21 -5.31 -3.19
CA ILE A 83 6.65 -5.52 -3.35
C ILE A 83 7.06 -5.36 -4.82
N ARG A 84 8.30 -4.95 -5.05
CA ARG A 84 8.87 -4.85 -6.39
C ARG A 84 9.16 -6.24 -6.96
N ASN A 85 8.96 -6.40 -8.26
CA ASN A 85 9.44 -7.59 -8.96
C ASN A 85 10.97 -7.65 -8.94
N GLY A 86 11.54 -8.77 -8.51
CA GLY A 86 12.99 -9.00 -8.47
C GLY A 86 13.38 -10.12 -7.51
N SER A 87 14.68 -10.40 -7.41
CA SER A 87 15.22 -11.46 -6.54
C SER A 87 15.27 -11.09 -5.05
N LYS A 88 15.02 -9.83 -4.71
CA LYS A 88 14.99 -9.33 -3.33
C LYS A 88 13.59 -8.89 -2.96
N VAL A 89 13.14 -9.28 -1.77
CA VAL A 89 11.87 -8.82 -1.20
C VAL A 89 12.06 -7.39 -0.69
N GLN A 90 11.53 -6.44 -1.46
CA GLN A 90 11.65 -5.02 -1.16
C GLN A 90 10.47 -4.24 -1.73
N VAL A 91 10.12 -3.14 -1.08
CA VAL A 91 9.11 -2.19 -1.55
C VAL A 91 9.77 -0.92 -2.06
N GLU A 92 9.18 -0.32 -3.09
CA GLU A 92 9.55 0.99 -3.59
C GLU A 92 8.53 2.04 -3.10
N LEU A 93 8.97 2.98 -2.26
CA LEU A 93 8.17 4.07 -1.70
C LEU A 93 8.45 5.36 -2.46
N GLN A 94 7.85 5.48 -3.64
CA GLN A 94 7.84 6.71 -4.41
C GLN A 94 6.54 6.83 -5.21
N LYS A 95 6.14 8.07 -5.49
CA LYS A 95 5.07 8.41 -6.42
C LYS A 95 5.51 8.10 -7.85
N THR A 96 4.55 7.76 -8.70
CA THR A 96 4.79 7.45 -10.12
C THR A 96 5.14 8.69 -10.95
N ARG A 97 4.79 9.89 -10.48
CA ARG A 97 5.02 11.17 -11.16
C ARG A 97 5.83 12.12 -10.28
N ALA A 98 6.61 12.98 -10.94
CA ALA A 98 7.28 14.11 -10.33
C ALA A 98 6.72 15.41 -10.91
N ALA A 99 6.68 16.46 -10.09
CA ALA A 99 6.45 17.81 -10.53
C ALA A 99 7.54 18.27 -11.51
N LYS A 100 7.16 19.10 -12.48
CA LYS A 100 8.08 19.64 -13.47
C LYS A 100 9.13 20.52 -12.78
N GLY A 101 10.40 20.21 -12.98
CA GLY A 101 11.52 20.97 -12.40
C GLY A 101 11.89 20.60 -10.96
N ASP A 102 11.15 19.70 -10.31
CA ASP A 102 11.48 19.19 -8.97
C ASP A 102 11.43 17.66 -8.95
N PRO A 103 12.57 16.98 -9.18
CA PRO A 103 12.64 15.53 -9.11
C PRO A 103 12.34 14.95 -7.73
N SER A 104 12.48 15.74 -6.65
CA SER A 104 12.29 15.26 -5.27
C SER A 104 10.82 15.10 -4.89
N SER A 105 9.92 15.78 -5.60
CA SER A 105 8.46 15.69 -5.43
C SER A 105 7.88 14.29 -5.60
N ARG A 106 8.61 13.37 -6.26
CA ARG A 106 8.23 11.95 -6.37
C ARG A 106 8.45 11.19 -5.06
N TYR A 107 9.28 11.68 -4.16
CA TYR A 107 9.54 11.01 -2.89
C TYR A 107 8.46 11.41 -1.88
N TYR A 108 7.97 10.41 -1.16
CA TYR A 108 6.99 10.65 -0.10
C TYR A 108 7.63 11.44 1.03
N ASP A 109 6.92 12.47 1.49
CA ASP A 109 7.20 13.09 2.79
C ASP A 109 6.97 12.07 3.90
N ARG A 110 7.80 12.12 4.94
CA ARG A 110 7.62 11.26 6.13
C ARG A 110 6.33 11.52 6.89
N THR A 111 5.62 12.60 6.54
CA THR A 111 4.33 12.95 7.10
C THR A 111 3.19 12.69 6.13
N HIS A 112 3.42 12.07 4.97
CA HIS A 112 2.38 11.81 3.98
C HIS A 112 1.38 10.76 4.48
N PHE A 113 1.91 9.69 5.07
CA PHE A 113 1.17 8.63 5.75
C PHE A 113 1.98 8.18 6.98
N ASP A 114 1.35 7.41 7.84
CA ASP A 114 1.92 6.99 9.13
C ASP A 114 2.42 5.53 9.08
N LEU A 115 1.77 4.70 8.27
CA LEU A 115 2.03 3.28 8.11
C LEU A 115 1.98 2.89 6.62
N VAL A 116 2.85 1.99 6.18
CA VAL A 116 2.75 1.35 4.86
C VAL A 116 2.34 -0.12 5.01
N ALA A 117 1.30 -0.53 4.29
CA ALA A 117 0.87 -1.91 4.14
C ALA A 117 1.39 -2.45 2.79
N VAL A 118 2.35 -3.37 2.85
CA VAL A 118 2.99 -3.94 1.67
C VAL A 118 2.42 -5.32 1.38
N CYS A 119 1.71 -5.47 0.26
CA CYS A 119 1.22 -6.74 -0.24
C CYS A 119 2.37 -7.60 -0.78
N MET A 120 2.41 -8.86 -0.33
CA MET A 120 3.45 -9.84 -0.63
C MET A 120 3.11 -10.76 -1.81
N GLY A 121 1.91 -10.62 -2.41
CA GLY A 121 1.38 -11.55 -3.41
C GLY A 121 2.27 -11.79 -4.63
N ARG A 122 3.11 -10.83 -5.02
CA ARG A 122 4.12 -11.03 -6.09
C ARG A 122 5.22 -12.02 -5.73
N ALA A 123 5.55 -12.19 -4.45
CA ALA A 123 6.58 -13.15 -3.99
C ALA A 123 5.95 -14.47 -3.58
N THR A 124 4.79 -14.44 -2.93
CA THR A 124 4.21 -15.63 -2.29
C THR A 124 3.05 -16.23 -3.07
N GLY A 125 2.46 -15.51 -4.03
CA GLY A 125 1.24 -15.89 -4.74
C GLY A 125 -0.04 -15.60 -3.96
N ASP A 126 0.05 -15.29 -2.66
CA ASP A 126 -1.08 -14.91 -1.83
C ASP A 126 -1.21 -13.39 -1.72
N TRP A 127 -2.16 -12.82 -2.47
CA TRP A 127 -2.45 -11.38 -2.47
C TRP A 127 -3.08 -10.87 -1.17
N SER A 128 -3.49 -11.78 -0.29
CA SER A 128 -3.98 -11.44 1.04
C SER A 128 -2.86 -11.36 2.09
N GLU A 129 -1.61 -11.69 1.74
CA GLU A 129 -0.47 -11.58 2.65
C GLU A 129 0.13 -10.18 2.61
N PHE A 130 0.38 -9.60 3.79
CA PHE A 130 0.95 -8.26 3.94
C PHE A 130 2.09 -8.22 4.96
N ARG A 131 2.95 -7.20 4.81
CA ARG A 131 3.90 -6.74 5.82
C ARG A 131 3.65 -5.26 6.09
N TYR A 132 3.80 -4.83 7.33
CA TYR A 132 3.48 -3.47 7.75
C TYR A 132 4.72 -2.77 8.28
N GLY A 133 4.96 -1.54 7.87
CA GLY A 133 6.08 -0.72 8.32
C GLY A 133 5.61 0.62 8.87
N LEU A 134 6.12 1.04 10.02
CA LEU A 134 5.85 2.36 10.58
C LEU A 134 6.78 3.40 9.96
N VAL A 135 6.23 4.46 9.36
CA VAL A 135 6.99 5.50 8.66
C VAL A 135 8.03 6.17 9.56
N ARG A 136 7.72 6.30 10.86
CA ARG A 136 8.64 6.86 11.86
C ARG A 136 9.91 6.02 12.05
N GLU A 137 9.84 4.72 11.80
CA GLU A 137 10.96 3.77 11.93
C GLU A 137 11.70 3.54 10.59
N LEU A 138 11.11 3.93 9.45
CA LEU A 138 11.71 3.74 8.14
C LEU A 138 12.88 4.71 7.87
N PRO A 139 13.96 4.25 7.19
CA PRO A 139 15.08 5.09 6.78
C PRO A 139 14.67 6.33 5.99
N VAL A 140 15.36 7.44 6.27
CA VAL A 140 15.19 8.71 5.57
C VAL A 140 15.98 8.73 4.26
N HIS A 141 15.54 9.56 3.31
CA HIS A 141 16.25 9.74 2.06
C HIS A 141 17.62 10.39 2.28
N LYS A 142 18.69 9.81 1.71
CA LYS A 142 20.08 10.28 1.89
C LYS A 142 20.30 11.78 1.59
N LEU A 143 19.58 12.32 0.61
CA LEU A 143 19.70 13.72 0.18
C LEU A 143 18.59 14.64 0.70
N TYR A 144 17.48 14.10 1.21
CA TYR A 144 16.28 14.87 1.56
C TYR A 144 15.74 14.37 2.90
N ALA A 145 16.19 14.94 4.02
CA ALA A 145 15.93 14.42 5.36
C ALA A 145 14.43 14.33 5.75
N HIS A 146 13.56 15.11 5.10
CA HIS A 146 12.12 15.10 5.30
C HIS A 146 11.39 14.06 4.43
N LYS A 147 12.10 13.39 3.51
CA LYS A 147 11.57 12.38 2.61
C LYS A 147 11.93 10.97 3.06
N LEU A 148 11.10 10.00 2.68
CA LEU A 148 11.39 8.59 2.84
C LEU A 148 12.45 8.11 1.84
N GLN A 149 13.29 7.17 2.27
CA GLN A 149 14.15 6.44 1.36
C GLN A 149 13.30 5.72 0.30
N VAL A 150 13.81 5.60 -0.94
CA VAL A 150 12.99 5.04 -2.02
C VAL A 150 12.80 3.53 -1.91
N MET A 151 13.87 2.81 -1.56
CA MET A 151 13.86 1.34 -1.51
C MET A 151 13.99 0.88 -0.08
N HIS A 152 13.08 0.00 0.33
CA HIS A 152 13.10 -0.62 1.65
C HIS A 152 13.08 -2.13 1.52
N ALA A 153 14.11 -2.78 2.06
CA ALA A 153 14.11 -4.23 2.23
C ALA A 153 13.07 -4.63 3.28
N ILE A 154 12.40 -5.76 3.03
CA ILE A 154 11.46 -6.37 3.96
C ILE A 154 12.08 -7.71 4.36
N PRO A 155 12.72 -7.79 5.53
CA PRO A 155 13.40 -9.00 5.97
C PRO A 155 12.39 -10.08 6.35
N ASP A 156 12.76 -11.35 6.13
CA ASP A 156 11.98 -12.51 6.54
C ASP A 156 12.16 -12.82 8.04
N ASP A 157 13.29 -12.41 8.61
CA ASP A 157 13.71 -12.62 9.99
C ASP A 157 14.25 -11.30 10.58
N GLY A 158 13.81 -10.94 11.79
CA GLY A 158 13.97 -9.61 12.39
C GLY A 158 15.39 -9.16 12.75
N ASN A 159 16.43 -9.62 12.06
CA ASN A 159 17.80 -9.21 12.29
C ASN A 159 18.30 -8.25 11.21
N LEU A 160 18.51 -7.00 11.67
CA LEU A 160 19.13 -5.86 10.98
C LEU A 160 18.23 -5.10 10.00
N GLY A 161 17.34 -4.26 10.54
CA GLY A 161 16.57 -3.31 9.74
C GLY A 161 15.44 -2.64 10.52
N PRO A 162 14.68 -1.73 9.87
CA PRO A 162 13.42 -1.26 10.42
C PRO A 162 12.48 -2.45 10.67
N ARG A 163 11.67 -2.36 11.72
CA ARG A 163 10.74 -3.44 12.10
C ARG A 163 9.59 -3.51 11.10
N TRP A 164 9.34 -4.72 10.62
CA TRP A 164 8.18 -5.04 9.78
C TRP A 164 7.29 -6.03 10.52
N PHE A 165 6.00 -5.74 10.58
CA PHE A 165 5.01 -6.58 11.25
C PHE A 165 4.32 -7.48 10.23
N SER A 166 4.00 -8.72 10.62
CA SER A 166 3.19 -9.65 9.82
C SER A 166 1.69 -9.51 10.09
N ARG A 167 1.31 -8.93 11.23
CA ARG A 167 -0.08 -8.66 11.62
C ARG A 167 -0.32 -7.16 11.67
N PHE A 168 -1.49 -6.74 11.18
CA PHE A 168 -1.86 -5.32 11.16
C PHE A 168 -2.09 -4.79 12.58
N GLN A 169 -2.68 -5.61 13.45
CA GLN A 169 -2.92 -5.28 14.86
C GLN A 169 -1.61 -4.94 15.58
N ASP A 170 -0.56 -5.75 15.43
CA ASP A 170 0.74 -5.51 16.06
C ASP A 170 1.35 -4.16 15.60
N ALA A 171 1.14 -3.78 14.33
CA ALA A 171 1.59 -2.49 13.81
C ALA A 171 0.78 -1.31 14.36
N ILE A 172 -0.53 -1.46 14.54
CA ILE A 172 -1.39 -0.47 15.20
C ILE A 172 -0.97 -0.28 16.65
N ASP A 173 -0.84 -1.38 17.40
CA ASP A 173 -0.46 -1.35 18.81
C ASP A 173 0.88 -0.64 18.98
N ALA A 174 1.85 -0.99 18.14
CA ALA A 174 3.16 -0.36 18.11
C ALA A 174 3.14 1.11 17.68
N TYR A 175 2.16 1.57 16.91
CA TYR A 175 1.99 2.98 16.56
C TYR A 175 1.42 3.79 17.73
N THR A 176 0.51 3.19 18.48
CA THR A 176 -0.21 3.82 19.60
C THR A 176 0.52 3.78 20.94
N ALA A 177 1.52 2.89 21.07
CA ALA A 177 2.46 2.86 22.18
C ALA A 177 3.43 4.04 22.13
#